data_AF-A0A318EAT4-F1
#
_entry.id   AF-A0A318EAT4-F1
#
_cell.length_a   1.000
_cell.length_b   1.000
_cell.length_c   1.000
_cell.angle_alpha   90.00
_cell.angle_beta   90.00
_cell.angle_gamma   90.00
#
_symmetry.space_group_name_H-M   'P 1'
#
loop_
_entity.id
_entity.type
_entity.pdbx_description
1 polymer ?
#
loop_
_entity_poly.entity_id
_entity_poly.type
_entity_poly.pdbx_seq_one_letter_code
_entity_poly.pdbx_strand_id
1 'polypeptide(L)'
;MRYLPPGVERRRVLLAFASLWLCACGESRPVEGTGGPVDPGAGGETCIADDWCAGAARVVVSPSQQHVDGIEEARLYVGSKLQQFNLGGFGINPLQNLPSPFAELGAGLTQPAQQTAHESLRYGEVEHTHLRLLLLEHAGQRVVFVTLDAIGAGNLIQDGLRAAIVEASCARDACVESDHILSGQTHTHAGADLQGLWGGVPQDWIDNTLYAAAVQAVAAAIDGRRRARLSIASGETSDFNNYRRPRVNPADDADPRLALLRVEHARGGAPIAQLLQYAAHPTSINEDPRIPHADYILGAMRRLERRGGVGLYFNGPIADASPSGGQCGFDEPDAYERVRCRGDALADFALRQPARELSPGMELRSVTATLPVTNPFFVAVAPVGAFNRYYDFTPTLVTDIPVLGDIVGEVQTEIGQAPTVAQTLVTRVTLGGAGGVEIATIPGETTNTFGEFIRGLAAAANPDATVMLFGLTQNSFGYILPEEEFSYVDASGDTGFLIPFTGYEEFVSLGPLTAPLLRLQAYLPLFDAEPLDYVPVYLRSCVDSTASDDCLIAELARDLEYVQDALSDNCLAAGGPEAFCTLLDPQTPLADLCLSAGLLPAEFCGLLGDGA
;
A
#
# COMPACT_ATOMS: atom_id res chain seq x y z
N MET A 1 -18.12 -41.94 49.67
CA MET A 1 -17.74 -42.89 50.75
C MET A 1 -16.26 -42.73 51.05
N ARG A 2 -15.93 -42.42 52.31
CA ARG A 2 -14.61 -42.47 53.00
C ARG A 2 -13.51 -41.49 52.51
N TYR A 3 -13.29 -40.37 53.20
CA TYR A 3 -12.52 -40.11 54.45
C TYR A 3 -11.01 -39.85 54.21
N LEU A 4 -10.64 -38.56 54.41
CA LEU A 4 -9.33 -37.93 54.72
C LEU A 4 -8.55 -38.64 55.88
N PRO A 5 -7.25 -38.38 56.23
CA PRO A 5 -6.73 -37.04 56.63
C PRO A 5 -5.15 -36.85 56.57
N PRO A 6 -4.46 -35.98 57.37
CA PRO A 6 -3.72 -34.77 56.89
C PRO A 6 -2.33 -34.51 57.58
N GLY A 7 -1.76 -33.29 57.44
CA GLY A 7 -0.75 -32.67 58.35
C GLY A 7 0.56 -32.22 57.65
N VAL A 8 0.92 -30.92 57.49
CA VAL A 8 1.29 -29.86 58.47
C VAL A 8 2.51 -30.31 59.31
N GLU A 9 3.70 -29.68 59.29
CA GLU A 9 4.00 -28.31 59.75
C GLU A 9 5.46 -27.85 59.44
N ARG A 10 5.67 -26.54 59.60
CA ARG A 10 6.82 -25.67 59.32
C ARG A 10 7.97 -25.74 60.34
N ARG A 11 9.19 -25.38 59.90
CA ARG A 11 10.22 -24.57 60.62
C ARG A 11 11.10 -23.88 59.55
N ARG A 12 11.01 -22.56 59.28
CA ARG A 12 11.60 -21.37 59.97
C ARG A 12 13.05 -21.58 60.42
N VAL A 13 14.04 -20.69 60.30
CA VAL A 13 14.29 -19.34 59.72
C VAL A 13 15.80 -19.14 59.99
N LEU A 14 16.60 -18.53 59.10
CA LEU A 14 17.59 -17.49 59.47
C LEU A 14 18.23 -16.82 58.24
N LEU A 15 18.25 -15.50 58.31
CA LEU A 15 18.75 -14.51 57.35
C LEU A 15 20.29 -14.55 57.19
N ALA A 16 20.77 -14.13 56.01
CA ALA A 16 21.81 -13.11 55.91
C ALA A 16 21.78 -12.41 54.53
N PHE A 17 21.67 -11.08 54.56
CA PHE A 17 21.85 -10.17 53.44
C PHE A 17 23.33 -10.11 53.00
N ALA A 18 23.60 -10.12 51.70
CA ALA A 18 24.64 -9.29 51.07
C ALA A 18 24.46 -9.27 49.54
N SER A 19 24.35 -8.05 49.04
CA SER A 19 24.22 -7.58 47.66
C SER A 19 25.40 -7.91 46.74
N LEU A 20 25.13 -8.24 45.47
CA LEU A 20 25.94 -7.82 44.33
C LEU A 20 25.16 -7.96 43.01
N TRP A 21 25.20 -6.89 42.22
CA TRP A 21 24.61 -6.72 40.90
C TRP A 21 25.10 -7.76 39.88
N LEU A 22 24.17 -8.27 39.06
CA LEU A 22 24.37 -8.68 37.66
C LEU A 22 22.98 -8.90 37.05
N CYS A 23 22.48 -7.93 36.27
CA CYS A 23 21.33 -8.12 35.41
C CYS A 23 21.72 -9.08 34.29
N ALA A 24 21.09 -10.24 34.26
CA ALA A 24 21.24 -11.23 33.21
C ALA A 24 20.43 -10.82 31.98
N CYS A 25 21.11 -10.75 30.83
CA CYS A 25 20.47 -10.77 29.52
C CYS A 25 19.73 -12.11 29.37
N GLY A 26 18.40 -12.06 29.20
CA GLY A 26 17.59 -13.22 28.86
C GLY A 26 17.66 -13.47 27.36
N GLU A 27 18.35 -14.53 26.96
CA GLU A 27 18.27 -15.10 25.61
C GLU A 27 16.89 -15.74 25.41
N SER A 28 16.10 -15.19 24.48
CA SER A 28 14.88 -15.79 23.96
C SER A 28 15.23 -17.00 23.10
N ARG A 29 14.84 -18.20 23.51
CA ARG A 29 14.90 -19.40 22.65
C ARG A 29 13.74 -19.38 21.65
N PRO A 30 13.95 -19.80 20.39
CA PRO A 30 12.86 -19.89 19.41
C PRO A 30 11.87 -20.98 19.80
N VAL A 31 10.58 -20.67 19.66
CA VAL A 31 9.49 -21.64 19.73
C VAL A 31 9.52 -22.49 18.45
N GLU A 32 9.63 -23.81 18.60
CA GLU A 32 9.52 -24.78 17.52
C GLU A 32 8.09 -24.78 16.96
N GLY A 33 7.89 -24.06 15.86
CA GLY A 33 6.79 -24.26 14.91
C GLY A 33 7.41 -24.65 13.56
N THR A 34 6.83 -25.62 12.86
CA THR A 34 7.43 -26.37 11.73
C THR A 34 7.61 -25.56 10.44
N GLY A 35 8.52 -24.60 10.47
CA GLY A 35 9.15 -23.95 9.32
C GLY A 35 10.64 -23.82 9.61
N GLY A 36 11.36 -24.95 9.57
CA GLY A 36 12.81 -24.93 9.71
C GLY A 36 13.47 -24.08 8.61
N PRO A 37 14.70 -23.59 8.83
CA PRO A 37 15.48 -22.99 7.75
C PRO A 37 15.54 -23.94 6.57
N VAL A 38 15.23 -23.43 5.38
CA VAL A 38 15.38 -24.16 4.12
C VAL A 38 16.80 -24.74 4.10
N ASP A 39 16.90 -26.06 3.92
CA ASP A 39 18.16 -26.80 3.85
C ASP A 39 19.15 -26.07 2.91
N PRO A 40 20.33 -25.61 3.38
CA PRO A 40 21.33 -24.96 2.53
C PRO A 40 22.01 -25.95 1.56
N GLY A 41 21.67 -27.24 1.62
CA GLY A 41 22.33 -28.33 0.92
C GLY A 41 21.51 -29.02 -0.17
N ALA A 42 21.05 -28.30 -1.20
CA ALA A 42 20.67 -28.94 -2.47
C ALA A 42 20.86 -28.01 -3.69
N GLY A 43 22.09 -27.86 -4.18
CA GLY A 43 22.34 -27.61 -5.61
C GLY A 43 22.43 -26.16 -6.11
N GLY A 44 22.39 -25.15 -5.25
CA GLY A 44 22.55 -23.75 -5.68
C GLY A 44 24.00 -23.43 -6.08
N GLU A 45 24.23 -23.03 -7.33
CA GLU A 45 25.54 -22.55 -7.78
C GLU A 45 25.85 -21.14 -7.25
N THR A 46 27.13 -20.87 -6.99
CA THR A 46 27.62 -19.54 -6.59
C THR A 46 27.38 -18.51 -7.67
N CYS A 47 27.04 -17.29 -7.27
CA CYS A 47 26.78 -16.19 -8.18
C CYS A 47 27.92 -15.87 -9.13
N ILE A 48 27.55 -15.54 -10.37
CA ILE A 48 28.45 -15.09 -11.45
C ILE A 48 27.82 -13.81 -12.02
N ALA A 49 28.64 -12.79 -12.26
CA ALA A 49 28.17 -11.43 -12.57
C ALA A 49 27.23 -11.35 -13.79
N ASP A 50 27.52 -12.10 -14.85
CA ASP A 50 26.74 -12.03 -16.11
C ASP A 50 25.51 -12.95 -16.12
N ASP A 51 25.30 -13.75 -15.08
CA ASP A 51 24.11 -14.58 -14.93
C ASP A 51 23.06 -13.88 -14.07
N TRP A 52 21.85 -14.44 -14.05
CA TRP A 52 20.90 -14.09 -13.02
C TRP A 52 21.35 -14.65 -11.68
N CYS A 53 21.28 -13.82 -10.66
CA CYS A 53 21.40 -14.22 -9.28
C CYS A 53 20.16 -13.82 -8.49
N ALA A 54 19.71 -14.70 -7.63
CA ALA A 54 18.54 -14.42 -6.81
C ALA A 54 18.66 -15.04 -5.44
N GLY A 55 18.13 -14.33 -4.46
CA GLY A 55 17.87 -14.82 -3.12
C GLY A 55 16.55 -14.27 -2.62
N ALA A 56 15.86 -15.02 -1.77
CA ALA A 56 14.56 -14.60 -1.27
C ALA A 56 14.40 -15.01 0.19
N ALA A 57 13.58 -14.25 0.91
CA ALA A 57 13.28 -14.48 2.30
C ALA A 57 11.84 -14.09 2.63
N ARG A 58 11.32 -14.70 3.68
CA ARG A 58 10.03 -14.36 4.27
C ARG A 58 10.21 -14.26 5.78
N VAL A 59 9.63 -13.21 6.36
CA VAL A 59 9.67 -12.96 7.80
C VAL A 59 8.23 -12.69 8.29
N VAL A 60 7.89 -13.26 9.45
CA VAL A 60 6.59 -13.03 10.10
C VAL A 60 6.56 -11.61 10.67
N VAL A 61 5.45 -10.91 10.45
CA VAL A 61 5.22 -9.55 10.95
C VAL A 61 3.90 -9.42 11.72
N SER A 62 3.32 -10.54 12.16
CA SER A 62 2.15 -10.52 13.05
C SER A 62 2.42 -9.68 14.31
N PRO A 63 1.44 -8.90 14.80
CA PRO A 63 1.60 -8.13 16.03
C PRO A 63 1.82 -9.04 17.24
N SER A 64 2.51 -8.53 18.26
CA SER A 64 2.59 -9.14 19.59
C SER A 64 1.28 -8.89 20.36
N GLN A 65 1.07 -9.62 21.47
CA GLN A 65 -0.08 -9.34 22.34
C GLN A 65 -0.04 -7.91 22.89
N GLN A 66 1.15 -7.36 23.16
CA GLN A 66 1.31 -5.97 23.60
C GLN A 66 0.84 -4.97 22.54
N HIS A 67 1.10 -5.22 21.25
CA HIS A 67 0.58 -4.37 20.18
C HIS A 67 -0.95 -4.42 20.07
N VAL A 68 -1.53 -5.60 20.30
CA VAL A 68 -2.99 -5.81 20.30
C VAL A 68 -3.66 -5.11 21.49
N ASP A 69 -3.09 -5.31 22.69
CA ASP A 69 -3.57 -4.69 23.94
C ASP A 69 -3.41 -3.17 23.92
N GLY A 70 -2.37 -2.68 23.25
CA GLY A 70 -2.08 -1.27 23.02
C GLY A 70 -0.85 -0.76 23.77
N ILE A 71 -0.22 0.27 23.19
CA ILE A 71 0.95 0.95 23.74
C ILE A 71 0.61 2.43 23.90
N GLU A 72 0.90 2.99 25.08
CA GLU A 72 0.78 4.43 25.31
C GLU A 72 1.86 5.18 24.55
N GLU A 73 1.43 6.10 23.68
CA GLU A 73 2.31 6.89 22.84
C GLU A 73 2.00 8.37 22.96
N ALA A 74 3.03 9.21 22.94
CA ALA A 74 2.85 10.66 22.86
C ALA A 74 2.15 11.04 21.54
N ARG A 75 1.30 12.06 21.59
CA ARG A 75 0.59 12.63 20.43
C ARG A 75 0.63 14.15 20.48
N LEU A 76 0.98 14.77 19.35
CA LEU A 76 0.98 16.22 19.15
C LEU A 76 1.77 17.02 20.22
N TYR A 77 2.72 16.38 20.92
CA TYR A 77 3.44 16.91 22.09
C TYR A 77 2.58 17.40 23.27
N VAL A 78 1.26 17.17 23.25
CA VAL A 78 0.31 17.72 24.24
C VAL A 78 -0.40 16.66 25.07
N GLY A 79 -0.28 15.38 24.70
CA GLY A 79 -0.88 14.28 25.46
C GLY A 79 -0.42 12.92 24.98
N SER A 80 -1.13 11.88 25.41
CA SER A 80 -0.91 10.50 24.97
C SER A 80 -2.18 9.86 24.42
N LYS A 81 -1.98 8.80 23.64
CA LYS A 81 -3.02 7.90 23.14
C LYS A 81 -2.56 6.47 23.39
N LEU A 82 -3.47 5.63 23.87
CA LEU A 82 -3.31 4.18 23.81
C LEU A 82 -3.46 3.74 22.34
N GLN A 83 -2.35 3.49 21.66
CA GLN A 83 -2.33 3.03 20.28
C GLN A 83 -2.45 1.51 20.26
N GLN A 84 -3.55 1.00 19.73
CA GLN A 84 -3.75 -0.42 19.46
C GLN A 84 -3.38 -0.75 18.01
N PHE A 85 -3.33 -2.03 17.68
CA PHE A 85 -3.05 -2.49 16.33
C PHE A 85 -4.32 -2.48 15.47
N ASN A 86 -4.55 -1.41 14.71
CA ASN A 86 -5.71 -1.34 13.81
C ASN A 86 -5.45 -2.06 12.49
N LEU A 87 -6.53 -2.61 11.94
CA LEU A 87 -6.56 -3.26 10.63
C LEU A 87 -7.24 -2.33 9.63
N GLY A 88 -6.66 -2.20 8.44
CA GLY A 88 -7.16 -1.30 7.41
C GLY A 88 -8.44 -1.76 6.72
N GLY A 89 -9.10 -0.84 6.02
CA GLY A 89 -10.12 -1.15 5.00
C GLY A 89 -11.60 -1.07 5.42
N PHE A 90 -11.95 -0.93 6.71
CA PHE A 90 -13.35 -0.83 7.15
C PHE A 90 -13.57 0.30 8.18
N GLY A 91 -14.48 1.23 7.87
CA GLY A 91 -14.68 2.48 8.63
C GLY A 91 -13.68 3.56 8.23
N ILE A 92 -13.67 4.72 8.91
CA ILE A 92 -12.63 5.77 8.82
C ILE A 92 -12.49 6.43 10.19
N ASN A 93 -11.27 6.60 10.68
CA ASN A 93 -10.99 7.29 11.95
C ASN A 93 -10.08 8.52 11.72
N PRO A 94 -10.66 9.69 11.38
CA PRO A 94 -9.88 10.91 11.15
C PRO A 94 -9.27 11.49 12.45
N LEU A 95 -9.71 11.01 13.62
CA LEU A 95 -9.27 11.49 14.93
C LEU A 95 -8.12 10.65 15.51
N GLN A 96 -7.60 9.68 14.76
CA GLN A 96 -6.67 8.68 15.26
C GLN A 96 -5.36 9.27 15.82
N ASN A 97 -4.91 10.44 15.35
CA ASN A 97 -3.70 11.07 15.84
C ASN A 97 -3.93 12.09 16.96
N LEU A 98 -5.18 12.30 17.39
CA LEU A 98 -5.46 13.18 18.52
C LEU A 98 -5.10 12.49 19.85
N PRO A 99 -4.65 13.24 20.87
CA PRO A 99 -4.45 12.72 22.21
C PRO A 99 -5.80 12.46 22.92
N SER A 100 -5.76 11.68 24.00
CA SER A 100 -6.89 11.49 24.90
C SER A 100 -7.32 12.82 25.56
N PRO A 101 -8.64 13.07 25.78
CA PRO A 101 -9.75 12.15 25.54
C PRO A 101 -10.33 12.18 24.11
N PHE A 102 -9.81 13.02 23.20
CA PHE A 102 -10.37 13.15 21.85
C PHE A 102 -10.20 11.87 21.01
N ALA A 103 -9.12 11.11 21.26
CA ALA A 103 -8.91 9.79 20.67
C ALA A 103 -10.08 8.81 20.91
N GLU A 104 -10.74 8.92 22.07
CA GLU A 104 -11.84 8.02 22.47
C GLU A 104 -13.09 8.22 21.58
N LEU A 105 -13.28 9.42 21.02
CA LEU A 105 -14.36 9.70 20.07
C LEU A 105 -14.18 8.94 18.75
N GLY A 106 -12.92 8.65 18.37
CA GLY A 106 -12.58 7.91 17.17
C GLY A 106 -12.57 6.39 17.36
N ALA A 107 -12.43 5.90 18.59
CA ALA A 107 -12.30 4.46 18.89
C ALA A 107 -13.54 3.62 18.53
N GLY A 108 -14.71 4.26 18.35
CA GLY A 108 -15.93 3.62 17.88
C GLY A 108 -16.11 3.62 16.36
N LEU A 109 -15.24 4.32 15.61
CA LEU A 109 -15.35 4.45 14.15
C LEU A 109 -14.67 3.29 13.40
N THR A 110 -13.69 2.65 14.04
CA THR A 110 -12.94 1.52 13.50
C THR A 110 -12.62 0.52 14.61
N GLN A 111 -12.37 -0.74 14.25
CA GLN A 111 -12.12 -1.81 15.21
C GLN A 111 -10.66 -2.28 15.13
N PRO A 112 -9.89 -2.22 16.24
CA PRO A 112 -8.56 -2.78 16.28
C PRO A 112 -8.57 -4.32 16.25
N ALA A 113 -7.43 -4.93 15.95
CA ALA A 113 -7.24 -6.35 16.11
C ALA A 113 -7.52 -6.77 17.56
N GLN A 114 -8.16 -7.92 17.74
CA GLN A 114 -8.42 -8.52 19.05
C GLN A 114 -7.54 -9.75 19.32
N GLN A 115 -6.80 -10.21 18.31
CA GLN A 115 -5.85 -11.32 18.41
C GLN A 115 -4.62 -11.05 17.54
N THR A 116 -3.53 -11.77 17.80
CA THR A 116 -2.25 -11.58 17.11
C THR A 116 -2.19 -12.25 15.72
N ALA A 117 -2.88 -13.38 15.57
CA ALA A 117 -2.90 -14.20 14.36
C ALA A 117 -4.09 -15.16 14.41
N HIS A 118 -4.57 -15.61 13.24
CA HIS A 118 -5.68 -16.56 13.17
C HIS A 118 -5.16 -17.99 13.36
N GLU A 119 -5.88 -18.82 14.10
CA GLU A 119 -5.58 -20.26 14.24
C GLU A 119 -6.63 -21.07 13.46
N SER A 120 -6.18 -21.74 12.40
CA SER A 120 -7.06 -22.57 11.58
C SER A 120 -7.55 -23.77 12.37
N LEU A 121 -8.86 -23.84 12.62
CA LEU A 121 -9.46 -24.99 13.30
C LEU A 121 -9.33 -26.28 12.48
N ARG A 122 -9.44 -26.19 11.14
CA ARG A 122 -9.34 -27.35 10.25
C ARG A 122 -7.93 -27.87 10.11
N TYR A 123 -6.94 -26.98 10.00
CA TYR A 123 -5.56 -27.36 9.71
C TYR A 123 -4.66 -27.40 10.95
N GLY A 124 -5.09 -26.82 12.08
CA GLY A 124 -4.29 -26.74 13.32
C GLY A 124 -3.03 -25.88 13.15
N GLU A 125 -3.11 -24.85 12.31
CA GLU A 125 -1.97 -24.01 11.93
C GLU A 125 -2.27 -22.54 12.24
N VAL A 126 -1.24 -21.81 12.70
CA VAL A 126 -1.30 -20.37 12.89
C VAL A 126 -1.01 -19.65 11.58
N GLU A 127 -1.86 -18.69 11.25
CA GLU A 127 -1.82 -17.91 10.02
C GLU A 127 -1.29 -16.53 10.30
N HIS A 128 -0.04 -16.33 9.88
CA HIS A 128 0.68 -15.08 10.07
C HIS A 128 0.56 -14.14 8.88
N THR A 129 0.70 -12.84 9.16
CA THR A 129 1.05 -11.83 8.16
C THR A 129 2.57 -11.81 7.98
N HIS A 130 3.03 -11.52 6.77
CA HIS A 130 4.44 -11.59 6.43
C HIS A 130 4.94 -10.38 5.62
N LEU A 131 6.23 -10.11 5.78
CA LEU A 131 7.05 -9.40 4.80
C LEU A 131 7.78 -10.45 3.96
N ARG A 132 7.73 -10.30 2.63
CA ARG A 132 8.40 -11.21 1.68
C ARG A 132 9.29 -10.39 0.76
N LEU A 133 10.51 -10.87 0.54
CA LEU A 133 11.53 -10.14 -0.18
C LEU A 133 12.20 -11.06 -1.21
N LEU A 134 12.35 -10.54 -2.43
CA LEU A 134 13.16 -11.12 -3.49
C LEU A 134 14.25 -10.12 -3.89
N LEU A 135 15.50 -10.52 -3.75
CA LEU A 135 16.64 -9.84 -4.35
C LEU A 135 16.95 -10.49 -5.70
N LEU A 136 17.03 -9.69 -6.75
CA LEU A 136 17.50 -10.09 -8.07
C LEU A 136 18.77 -9.30 -8.41
N GLU A 137 19.78 -9.98 -8.96
CA GLU A 137 21.05 -9.39 -9.38
C GLU A 137 21.39 -9.85 -10.80
N HIS A 138 21.88 -8.92 -11.63
CA HIS A 138 22.42 -9.20 -12.95
C HIS A 138 23.38 -8.08 -13.38
N ALA A 139 24.53 -8.43 -13.93
CA ALA A 139 25.55 -7.50 -14.40
C ALA A 139 25.95 -6.42 -13.36
N GLY A 140 25.95 -6.79 -12.07
CA GLY A 140 26.25 -5.89 -10.96
C GLY A 140 25.11 -4.96 -10.54
N GLN A 141 24.00 -4.90 -11.28
CA GLN A 141 22.78 -4.21 -10.86
C GLN A 141 21.96 -5.11 -9.94
N ARG A 142 21.31 -4.51 -8.95
CA ARG A 142 20.43 -5.19 -7.99
C ARG A 142 19.06 -4.52 -7.97
N VAL A 143 18.01 -5.32 -7.91
CA VAL A 143 16.64 -4.87 -7.66
C VAL A 143 16.06 -5.71 -6.52
N VAL A 144 15.30 -5.06 -5.64
CA VAL A 144 14.62 -5.72 -4.53
C VAL A 144 13.12 -5.53 -4.70
N PHE A 145 12.39 -6.64 -4.68
CA PHE A 145 10.94 -6.66 -4.61
C PHE A 145 10.52 -7.01 -3.19
N VAL A 146 9.71 -6.16 -2.57
CA VAL A 146 9.17 -6.38 -1.22
C VAL A 146 7.65 -6.37 -1.29
N THR A 147 7.02 -7.38 -0.68
CA THR A 147 5.57 -7.41 -0.50
C THR A 147 5.25 -7.54 0.97
N LEU A 148 4.34 -6.70 1.47
CA LEU A 148 3.87 -6.71 2.84
C LEU A 148 2.38 -7.06 2.91
N ASP A 149 2.03 -7.94 3.86
CA ASP A 149 0.63 -8.22 4.23
C ASP A 149 0.04 -7.05 5.04
N ALA A 150 -0.30 -5.96 4.36
CA ALA A 150 -0.88 -4.72 4.89
C ALA A 150 -1.91 -4.12 3.92
N ILE A 151 -2.74 -3.19 4.39
CA ILE A 151 -3.70 -2.46 3.54
C ILE A 151 -2.97 -1.56 2.52
N GLY A 152 -1.87 -0.95 2.94
CA GLY A 152 -1.18 0.09 2.18
C GLY A 152 -0.24 0.77 3.16
N ALA A 153 0.77 1.48 2.66
CA ALA A 153 1.70 2.22 3.50
C ALA A 153 1.91 3.63 2.96
N GLY A 154 1.91 4.62 3.85
CA GLY A 154 2.25 5.99 3.51
C GLY A 154 3.76 6.19 3.26
N ASN A 155 4.11 7.33 2.66
CA ASN A 155 5.47 7.60 2.16
C ASN A 155 6.54 7.50 3.26
N LEU A 156 6.27 8.03 4.45
CA LEU A 156 7.20 8.01 5.60
C LEU A 156 7.61 6.58 5.99
N ILE A 157 6.63 5.68 6.05
CA ILE A 157 6.88 4.28 6.44
C ILE A 157 7.61 3.55 5.33
N GLN A 158 7.26 3.82 4.06
CA GLN A 158 7.97 3.22 2.93
C GLN A 158 9.42 3.71 2.84
N ASP A 159 9.69 4.99 3.12
CA ASP A 159 11.03 5.56 3.14
C ASP A 159 11.88 4.98 4.27
N GLY A 160 11.31 4.83 5.48
CA GLY A 160 11.98 4.15 6.59
C GLY A 160 12.34 2.69 6.25
N LEU A 161 11.41 1.96 5.62
CA LEU A 161 11.65 0.59 5.18
C LEU A 161 12.74 0.52 4.10
N ARG A 162 12.75 1.43 3.12
CA ARG A 162 13.81 1.52 2.10
C ARG A 162 15.16 1.82 2.74
N ALA A 163 15.23 2.81 3.64
CA ALA A 163 16.46 3.17 4.33
C ALA A 163 17.04 1.98 5.11
N ALA A 164 16.20 1.23 5.83
CA ALA A 164 16.62 0.04 6.56
C ALA A 164 17.18 -1.06 5.63
N ILE A 165 16.58 -1.26 4.45
CA ILE A 165 17.07 -2.23 3.44
C ILE A 165 18.39 -1.76 2.83
N VAL A 166 18.50 -0.47 2.47
CA VAL A 166 19.74 0.12 1.94
C VAL A 166 20.86 -0.08 2.95
N GLU A 167 20.70 0.39 4.19
CA GLU A 167 21.72 0.26 5.24
C GLU A 167 22.17 -1.19 5.44
N ALA A 168 21.21 -2.11 5.60
CA ALA A 168 21.49 -3.53 5.84
C ALA A 168 22.17 -4.23 4.66
N SER A 169 21.86 -3.82 3.43
CA SER A 169 22.47 -4.36 2.21
C SER A 169 23.88 -3.82 1.96
N CYS A 170 24.10 -2.53 2.19
CA CYS A 170 25.41 -1.90 2.03
C CYS A 170 26.38 -2.37 3.12
N ALA A 171 25.91 -2.64 4.34
CA ALA A 171 26.69 -3.26 5.41
C ALA A 171 27.16 -4.71 5.09
N ARG A 172 26.65 -5.30 4.01
CA ARG A 172 26.99 -6.65 3.51
C ARG A 172 27.75 -6.66 2.20
N ASP A 173 28.30 -5.51 1.78
CA ASP A 173 28.96 -5.34 0.47
C ASP A 173 28.06 -5.72 -0.73
N ALA A 174 26.74 -5.63 -0.55
CA ALA A 174 25.72 -5.95 -1.56
C ALA A 174 24.68 -4.83 -1.64
N CYS A 175 25.17 -3.58 -1.54
CA CYS A 175 24.38 -2.36 -1.54
C CYS A 175 23.35 -2.36 -2.67
N VAL A 176 22.11 -2.00 -2.32
CA VAL A 176 20.97 -1.82 -3.24
C VAL A 176 20.62 -0.34 -3.24
N GLU A 177 20.45 0.23 -4.43
CA GLU A 177 20.03 1.63 -4.57
C GLU A 177 18.59 1.82 -4.08
N SER A 178 18.28 2.97 -3.48
CA SER A 178 16.97 3.22 -2.89
C SER A 178 15.83 3.14 -3.91
N ASP A 179 16.06 3.67 -5.13
CA ASP A 179 15.11 3.64 -6.24
C ASP A 179 15.02 2.27 -6.95
N HIS A 180 15.84 1.30 -6.54
CA HIS A 180 15.78 -0.10 -6.96
C HIS A 180 15.01 -1.00 -5.97
N ILE A 181 14.38 -0.41 -4.94
CA ILE A 181 13.56 -1.13 -3.96
C ILE A 181 12.08 -0.88 -4.25
N LEU A 182 11.42 -1.87 -4.83
CA LEU A 182 9.99 -1.86 -5.13
C LEU A 182 9.24 -2.47 -3.95
N SER A 183 8.70 -1.61 -3.09
CA SER A 183 7.90 -1.98 -1.93
C SER A 183 6.41 -1.87 -2.21
N GLY A 184 5.72 -3.01 -2.24
CA GLY A 184 4.28 -3.13 -2.47
C GLY A 184 3.53 -3.68 -1.26
N GLN A 185 2.23 -3.37 -1.18
CA GLN A 185 1.32 -3.97 -0.20
C GLN A 185 0.31 -4.87 -0.89
N THR A 186 -0.02 -5.99 -0.23
CA THR A 186 -1.03 -6.93 -0.74
C THR A 186 -2.44 -6.36 -0.70
N HIS A 187 -2.67 -5.24 0.00
CA HIS A 187 -3.95 -4.58 0.16
C HIS A 187 -4.99 -5.38 0.94
N THR A 188 -4.56 -6.27 1.83
CA THR A 188 -5.51 -7.02 2.67
C THR A 188 -6.25 -6.07 3.63
N HIS A 189 -7.58 -6.10 3.61
CA HIS A 189 -8.45 -5.40 4.58
C HIS A 189 -8.49 -6.08 5.97
N ALA A 190 -7.64 -7.09 6.17
CA ALA A 190 -7.29 -7.64 7.48
C ALA A 190 -5.79 -7.46 7.77
N GLY A 191 -5.10 -6.58 7.06
CA GLY A 191 -3.69 -6.25 7.28
C GLY A 191 -3.48 -5.03 8.17
N ALA A 192 -2.22 -4.79 8.56
CA ALA A 192 -1.82 -3.61 9.32
C ALA A 192 -2.25 -2.31 8.63
N ASP A 193 -2.83 -1.37 9.39
CA ASP A 193 -3.11 -0.01 8.91
C ASP A 193 -1.86 0.87 8.96
N LEU A 194 -1.14 0.94 7.83
CA LEU A 194 0.04 1.81 7.66
C LEU A 194 -0.28 3.05 6.82
N GLN A 195 -1.56 3.36 6.65
CA GLN A 195 -2.04 4.62 6.06
C GLN A 195 -2.62 5.56 7.13
N GLY A 196 -2.95 5.02 8.30
CA GLY A 196 -3.50 5.76 9.43
C GLY A 196 -5.00 6.04 9.32
N LEU A 197 -5.63 5.76 8.17
CA LEU A 197 -7.05 6.04 7.94
C LEU A 197 -7.99 5.24 8.85
N TRP A 198 -7.54 4.11 9.38
CA TRP A 198 -8.34 3.18 10.18
C TRP A 198 -7.95 3.09 11.65
N GLY A 199 -7.10 4.00 12.12
CA GLY A 199 -6.68 4.07 13.53
C GLY A 199 -5.19 3.84 13.75
N GLY A 200 -4.48 3.33 12.73
CA GLY A 200 -3.04 3.13 12.76
C GLY A 200 -2.55 1.91 13.54
N VAL A 201 -1.23 1.74 13.60
CA VAL A 201 -0.58 0.71 14.42
C VAL A 201 0.41 1.35 15.41
N PRO A 202 0.86 0.63 16.45
CA PRO A 202 1.90 1.14 17.34
C PRO A 202 3.20 1.44 16.59
N GLN A 203 3.89 2.54 16.93
CA GLN A 203 5.21 2.87 16.38
C GLN A 203 6.21 1.76 16.66
N ASP A 204 6.10 1.17 17.86
CA ASP A 204 6.92 0.04 18.29
C ASP A 204 6.85 -1.13 17.31
N TRP A 205 5.68 -1.41 16.74
CA TRP A 205 5.55 -2.44 15.71
C TRP A 205 6.24 -2.03 14.41
N ILE A 206 6.13 -0.78 13.99
CA ILE A 206 6.80 -0.28 12.77
C ILE A 206 8.32 -0.40 12.93
N ASP A 207 8.88 0.14 14.00
CA ASP A 207 10.32 0.25 14.19
C ASP A 207 10.95 -1.10 14.55
N ASN A 208 10.33 -1.83 15.49
CA ASN A 208 10.93 -3.03 16.09
C ASN A 208 10.41 -4.35 15.51
N THR A 209 9.34 -4.32 14.70
CA THR A 209 8.86 -5.52 13.97
C THR A 209 9.02 -5.36 12.46
N LEU A 210 8.45 -4.32 11.85
CA LEU A 210 8.43 -4.17 10.40
C LEU A 210 9.84 -3.87 9.83
N TYR A 211 10.51 -2.83 10.30
CA TYR A 211 11.85 -2.49 9.80
C TYR A 211 12.88 -3.56 10.17
N ALA A 212 12.80 -4.11 11.39
CA ALA A 212 13.61 -5.26 11.78
C ALA A 212 13.40 -6.48 10.87
N ALA A 213 12.16 -6.77 10.46
CA ALA A 213 11.86 -7.83 9.51
C ALA A 213 12.41 -7.54 8.11
N ALA A 214 12.38 -6.29 7.65
CA ALA A 214 12.98 -5.89 6.37
C ALA A 214 14.50 -6.11 6.37
N VAL A 215 15.19 -5.71 7.45
CA VAL A 215 16.63 -5.95 7.66
C VAL A 215 16.94 -7.45 7.67
N GLN A 216 16.14 -8.25 8.38
CA GLN A 216 16.30 -9.70 8.42
C GLN A 216 16.09 -10.34 7.04
N ALA A 217 15.07 -9.90 6.31
CA ALA A 217 14.71 -10.45 5.00
C ALA A 217 15.79 -10.14 3.95
N VAL A 218 16.28 -8.90 3.88
CA VAL A 218 17.33 -8.54 2.91
C VAL A 218 18.64 -9.25 3.24
N ALA A 219 18.99 -9.36 4.53
CA ALA A 219 20.17 -10.12 4.97
C ALA A 219 20.09 -11.58 4.51
N ALA A 220 18.98 -12.25 4.78
CA ALA A 220 18.77 -13.64 4.39
C ALA A 220 18.74 -13.83 2.87
N ALA A 221 18.16 -12.88 2.11
CA ALA A 221 18.17 -12.92 0.66
C ALA A 221 19.59 -12.74 0.09
N ILE A 222 20.39 -11.82 0.63
CA ILE A 222 21.79 -11.63 0.24
C ILE A 222 22.59 -12.90 0.53
N ASP A 223 22.52 -13.44 1.75
CA ASP A 223 23.30 -14.62 2.16
C ASP A 223 22.85 -15.90 1.41
N GLY A 224 21.56 -15.97 1.09
CA GLY A 224 20.93 -17.06 0.37
C GLY A 224 21.07 -17.01 -1.15
N ARG A 225 21.62 -15.94 -1.73
CA ARG A 225 21.64 -15.75 -3.19
C ARG A 225 22.38 -16.86 -3.95
N ARG A 226 21.81 -17.32 -5.07
CA ARG A 226 22.37 -18.36 -5.94
C ARG A 226 22.10 -18.02 -7.41
N ARG A 227 22.85 -18.63 -8.33
CA ARG A 227 22.55 -18.54 -9.77
C ARG A 227 21.13 -19.01 -10.05
N ALA A 228 20.43 -18.23 -10.85
CA ALA A 228 19.04 -18.41 -11.17
C ALA A 228 18.80 -18.47 -12.68
N ARG A 229 17.61 -18.92 -13.05
CA ARG A 229 16.98 -18.69 -14.35
C ARG A 229 15.62 -18.06 -14.09
N LEU A 230 15.18 -17.21 -15.00
CA LEU A 230 13.88 -16.57 -14.92
C LEU A 230 12.97 -17.12 -16.01
N SER A 231 11.70 -17.33 -15.68
CA SER A 231 10.66 -17.58 -16.67
C SER A 231 9.39 -16.84 -16.31
N ILE A 232 8.63 -16.42 -17.31
CA ILE A 232 7.35 -15.76 -17.15
C ILE A 232 6.24 -16.66 -17.68
N ALA A 233 5.17 -16.82 -16.91
CA ALA A 233 3.92 -17.41 -17.38
C ALA A 233 2.82 -16.36 -17.29
N SER A 234 1.94 -16.30 -18.29
CA SER A 234 0.82 -15.37 -18.33
C SER A 234 -0.47 -16.06 -18.77
N GLY A 235 -1.60 -15.51 -18.37
CA GLY A 235 -2.93 -15.99 -18.75
C GLY A 235 -4.01 -14.98 -18.39
N GLU A 236 -5.23 -15.23 -18.85
CA GLU A 236 -6.39 -14.37 -18.60
C GLU A 236 -7.51 -15.19 -17.96
N THR A 237 -8.08 -14.69 -16.87
CA THR A 237 -9.25 -15.26 -16.21
C THR A 237 -9.97 -14.18 -15.40
N SER A 238 -11.30 -14.18 -15.47
CA SER A 238 -12.18 -13.39 -14.59
C SER A 238 -12.84 -14.27 -13.52
N ASP A 239 -12.40 -15.53 -13.35
CA ASP A 239 -13.00 -16.44 -12.36
C ASP A 239 -12.72 -16.02 -10.91
N PHE A 240 -11.73 -15.14 -10.70
CA PHE A 240 -11.24 -14.73 -9.39
C PHE A 240 -11.36 -13.23 -9.11
N ASN A 241 -11.92 -12.46 -10.05
CA ASN A 241 -12.31 -11.07 -9.84
C ASN A 241 -13.71 -10.79 -10.42
N ASN A 242 -14.25 -9.62 -10.10
CA ASN A 242 -15.49 -9.10 -10.68
C ASN A 242 -15.40 -7.57 -10.73
N TYR A 243 -15.88 -6.98 -11.82
CA TYR A 243 -16.00 -5.53 -11.90
C TYR A 243 -17.02 -4.98 -10.89
N ARG A 244 -16.63 -3.93 -10.15
CA ARG A 244 -17.42 -3.40 -9.01
C ARG A 244 -17.87 -1.95 -9.14
N ARG A 245 -17.37 -1.21 -10.14
CA ARG A 245 -17.72 0.21 -10.34
C ARG A 245 -18.95 0.36 -11.25
N PRO A 246 -19.63 1.53 -11.24
CA PRO A 246 -20.58 1.88 -12.28
C PRO A 246 -19.88 1.92 -13.64
N ARG A 247 -20.43 1.22 -14.65
CA ARG A 247 -19.86 1.21 -16.00
C ARG A 247 -20.22 2.50 -16.72
N VAL A 248 -19.21 3.35 -16.96
CA VAL A 248 -19.34 4.49 -17.90
C VAL A 248 -19.37 3.96 -19.33
N ASN A 249 -18.48 3.00 -19.65
CA ASN A 249 -18.54 2.24 -20.89
C ASN A 249 -18.99 0.79 -20.60
N PRO A 250 -20.03 0.27 -21.26
CA PRO A 250 -20.51 -1.10 -21.06
C PRO A 250 -19.46 -2.20 -21.31
N ALA A 251 -18.38 -1.89 -22.03
CA ALA A 251 -17.27 -2.80 -22.26
C ALA A 251 -16.26 -2.85 -21.11
N ASP A 252 -16.37 -1.97 -20.11
CA ASP A 252 -15.46 -1.94 -18.97
C ASP A 252 -15.65 -3.17 -18.09
N ASP A 253 -14.52 -3.80 -17.75
CA ASP A 253 -14.45 -4.98 -16.89
C ASP A 253 -13.13 -4.97 -16.10
N ALA A 254 -13.07 -5.78 -15.05
CA ALA A 254 -11.86 -5.94 -14.25
C ALA A 254 -10.73 -6.56 -15.08
N ASP A 255 -9.46 -6.20 -14.83
CA ASP A 255 -8.33 -6.75 -15.59
C ASP A 255 -8.26 -8.28 -15.40
N PRO A 256 -8.48 -9.11 -16.45
CA PRO A 256 -8.44 -10.56 -16.30
C PRO A 256 -7.00 -11.08 -16.28
N ARG A 257 -6.00 -10.24 -16.56
CA ARG A 257 -4.63 -10.69 -16.79
C ARG A 257 -3.95 -11.08 -15.49
N LEU A 258 -3.26 -12.22 -15.58
CA LEU A 258 -2.42 -12.78 -14.54
C LEU A 258 -1.02 -13.00 -15.10
N ALA A 259 -0.01 -12.75 -14.28
CA ALA A 259 1.37 -13.06 -14.58
C ALA A 259 2.07 -13.71 -13.39
N LEU A 260 2.88 -14.73 -13.66
CA LEU A 260 3.68 -15.45 -12.68
C LEU A 260 5.14 -15.48 -13.15
N LEU A 261 5.96 -14.62 -12.54
CA LEU A 261 7.41 -14.64 -12.71
C LEU A 261 8.00 -15.71 -11.79
N ARG A 262 8.68 -16.69 -12.39
CA ARG A 262 9.34 -17.80 -11.67
C ARG A 262 10.84 -17.58 -11.70
N VAL A 263 11.42 -17.53 -10.52
CA VAL A 263 12.86 -17.45 -10.29
C VAL A 263 13.30 -18.80 -9.75
N GLU A 264 13.99 -19.58 -10.57
CA GLU A 264 14.36 -20.95 -10.25
C GLU A 264 15.88 -21.08 -10.17
N HIS A 265 16.39 -22.01 -9.37
CA HIS A 265 17.80 -22.35 -9.41
C HIS A 265 18.19 -22.76 -10.85
N ALA A 266 19.33 -22.23 -11.32
CA ALA A 266 19.82 -22.49 -12.68
C ALA A 266 19.91 -24.01 -12.98
N ARG A 267 20.31 -24.80 -11.97
CA ARG A 267 20.26 -26.27 -11.98
C ARG A 267 19.09 -26.79 -11.17
N GLY A 268 18.49 -27.88 -11.65
CA GLY A 268 17.45 -28.62 -10.91
C GLY A 268 16.06 -27.98 -10.94
N GLY A 269 15.95 -26.68 -11.21
CA GLY A 269 14.64 -26.03 -11.42
C GLY A 269 13.78 -25.89 -10.17
N ALA A 270 14.35 -26.09 -8.99
CA ALA A 270 13.66 -25.77 -7.74
C ALA A 270 13.45 -24.24 -7.65
N PRO A 271 12.26 -23.76 -7.26
CA PRO A 271 12.01 -22.32 -7.11
C PRO A 271 12.86 -21.71 -5.99
N ILE A 272 13.46 -20.56 -6.28
CA ILE A 272 13.99 -19.61 -5.28
C ILE A 272 12.86 -18.68 -4.84
N ALA A 273 12.15 -18.12 -5.83
CA ALA A 273 10.99 -17.27 -5.61
C ALA A 273 9.98 -17.38 -6.76
N GLN A 274 8.73 -17.05 -6.46
CA GLN A 274 7.64 -16.98 -7.43
C GLN A 274 6.81 -15.73 -7.16
N LEU A 275 6.83 -14.77 -8.08
CA LEU A 275 6.12 -13.50 -7.96
C LEU A 275 4.86 -13.55 -8.83
N LEU A 276 3.70 -13.51 -8.18
CA LEU A 276 2.37 -13.51 -8.77
C LEU A 276 1.81 -12.09 -8.82
N GLN A 277 1.23 -11.71 -9.95
CA GLN A 277 0.44 -10.48 -10.09
C GLN A 277 -0.95 -10.81 -10.62
N TYR A 278 -1.98 -10.33 -9.94
CA TYR A 278 -3.38 -10.41 -10.38
C TYR A 278 -4.18 -9.21 -9.88
N ALA A 279 -5.33 -8.94 -10.51
CA ALA A 279 -6.20 -7.81 -10.20
C ALA A 279 -7.45 -8.26 -9.44
N ALA A 280 -7.37 -8.29 -8.10
CA ALA A 280 -8.51 -8.55 -7.23
C ALA A 280 -8.32 -7.90 -5.86
N HIS A 281 -9.25 -7.08 -5.41
CA HIS A 281 -9.23 -6.45 -4.08
C HIS A 281 -9.28 -7.52 -2.98
N PRO A 282 -8.37 -7.55 -2.00
CA PRO A 282 -8.43 -8.51 -0.90
C PRO A 282 -9.29 -8.01 0.27
N THR A 283 -10.62 -8.09 0.06
CA THR A 283 -11.66 -7.55 0.95
C THR A 283 -12.55 -8.62 1.59
N SER A 284 -12.14 -9.88 1.58
CA SER A 284 -13.02 -11.00 1.91
C SER A 284 -13.02 -11.39 3.39
N ILE A 285 -12.09 -10.87 4.19
CA ILE A 285 -12.06 -11.04 5.64
C ILE A 285 -12.53 -9.78 6.36
N ASN A 286 -13.67 -9.87 7.04
CA ASN A 286 -14.17 -8.85 7.96
C ASN A 286 -14.89 -9.46 9.18
N GLU A 287 -14.24 -10.43 9.81
CA GLU A 287 -14.82 -11.22 10.90
C GLU A 287 -14.71 -10.53 12.27
N ASP A 288 -15.55 -10.97 13.22
CA ASP A 288 -15.45 -10.66 14.65
C ASP A 288 -15.14 -11.96 15.42
N PRO A 289 -14.03 -12.04 16.18
CA PRO A 289 -13.04 -11.00 16.41
C PRO A 289 -12.27 -10.59 15.15
N ARG A 290 -11.83 -9.32 15.08
CA ARG A 290 -10.92 -8.82 14.04
C ARG A 290 -9.53 -9.40 14.27
N ILE A 291 -8.97 -10.07 13.26
CA ILE A 291 -7.67 -10.77 13.35
C ILE A 291 -6.80 -10.42 12.14
N PRO A 292 -5.50 -10.11 12.32
CA PRO A 292 -4.56 -9.90 11.23
C PRO A 292 -4.49 -11.12 10.28
N HIS A 293 -4.70 -10.91 8.98
CA HIS A 293 -4.73 -11.98 7.98
C HIS A 293 -4.43 -11.46 6.56
N ALA A 294 -3.80 -12.28 5.70
CA ALA A 294 -3.40 -11.90 4.34
C ALA A 294 -4.46 -12.19 3.25
N ASP A 295 -5.73 -12.33 3.63
CA ASP A 295 -6.85 -12.69 2.74
C ASP A 295 -6.52 -13.90 1.82
N TYR A 296 -6.98 -13.91 0.57
CA TYR A 296 -6.73 -14.99 -0.40
C TYR A 296 -5.25 -15.09 -0.79
N ILE A 297 -4.46 -14.05 -0.55
CA ILE A 297 -3.01 -14.06 -0.83
C ILE A 297 -2.33 -15.12 0.04
N LEU A 298 -2.81 -15.36 1.27
CA LEU A 298 -2.29 -16.45 2.10
C LEU A 298 -2.40 -17.79 1.36
N GLY A 299 -3.57 -18.10 0.82
CA GLY A 299 -3.81 -19.33 0.05
C GLY A 299 -2.90 -19.41 -1.17
N ALA A 300 -2.82 -18.33 -1.94
CA ALA A 300 -2.01 -18.28 -3.16
C ALA A 300 -0.52 -18.49 -2.87
N MET A 301 0.05 -17.78 -1.90
CA MET A 301 1.46 -17.88 -1.55
C MET A 301 1.78 -19.28 -1.01
N ARG A 302 0.96 -19.80 -0.09
CA ARG A 302 1.13 -21.17 0.40
C ARG A 302 1.08 -22.18 -0.73
N ARG A 303 0.19 -22.00 -1.70
CA ARG A 303 0.09 -22.90 -2.86
C ARG A 303 1.39 -22.90 -3.67
N LEU A 304 1.92 -21.72 -3.99
CA LEU A 304 3.18 -21.57 -4.74
C LEU A 304 4.35 -22.18 -3.97
N GLU A 305 4.44 -21.90 -2.67
CA GLU A 305 5.51 -22.35 -1.76
C GLU A 305 5.51 -23.87 -1.55
N ARG A 306 4.41 -24.60 -1.83
CA ARG A 306 4.42 -26.08 -1.86
C ARG A 306 5.42 -26.65 -2.87
N ARG A 307 5.86 -25.85 -3.86
CA ARG A 307 6.92 -26.23 -4.81
C ARG A 307 8.34 -25.88 -4.32
N GLY A 308 8.47 -25.20 -3.18
CA GLY A 308 9.70 -24.59 -2.68
C GLY A 308 9.78 -23.09 -2.97
N GLY A 309 10.81 -22.44 -2.40
CA GLY A 309 11.05 -21.00 -2.54
C GLY A 309 10.05 -20.12 -1.78
N VAL A 310 10.11 -18.81 -2.04
CA VAL A 310 9.23 -17.79 -1.45
C VAL A 310 8.19 -17.33 -2.48
N GLY A 311 6.91 -17.31 -2.11
CA GLY A 311 5.87 -16.67 -2.92
C GLY A 311 5.84 -15.16 -2.67
N LEU A 312 5.66 -14.32 -3.70
CA LEU A 312 5.37 -12.89 -3.56
C LEU A 312 4.10 -12.56 -4.33
N TYR A 313 3.34 -11.59 -3.85
CA TYR A 313 2.11 -11.12 -4.51
C TYR A 313 2.11 -9.61 -4.66
N PHE A 314 1.88 -9.13 -5.88
CA PHE A 314 1.62 -7.73 -6.17
C PHE A 314 0.22 -7.57 -6.75
N ASN A 315 -0.47 -6.52 -6.33
CA ASN A 315 -1.75 -6.15 -6.91
C ASN A 315 -1.55 -5.64 -8.34
N GLY A 316 -2.48 -5.94 -9.24
CA GLY A 316 -2.69 -5.20 -10.48
C GLY A 316 -3.51 -3.92 -10.27
N PRO A 317 -4.21 -3.45 -11.32
CA PRO A 317 -5.30 -2.49 -11.17
C PRO A 317 -6.43 -3.13 -10.36
N ILE A 318 -6.69 -2.63 -9.15
CA ILE A 318 -7.70 -3.21 -8.26
C ILE A 318 -8.84 -2.26 -7.92
N ALA A 319 -8.80 -1.00 -8.38
CA ALA A 319 -9.80 -0.01 -8.00
C ALA A 319 -11.22 -0.40 -8.39
N ASP A 320 -11.36 -1.15 -9.48
CA ASP A 320 -12.61 -1.62 -10.04
C ASP A 320 -12.80 -3.14 -9.95
N ALA A 321 -11.88 -3.88 -9.32
CA ALA A 321 -11.87 -5.33 -9.31
C ALA A 321 -12.08 -5.90 -7.90
N SER A 322 -13.30 -6.34 -7.56
CA SER A 322 -13.58 -7.10 -6.33
C SER A 322 -13.15 -8.56 -6.46
N PRO A 323 -12.84 -9.28 -5.36
CA PRO A 323 -12.41 -10.65 -5.44
C PRO A 323 -13.62 -11.58 -5.65
N SER A 324 -13.43 -12.66 -6.39
CA SER A 324 -14.49 -13.62 -6.69
C SER A 324 -13.96 -15.06 -6.71
N GLY A 325 -14.87 -16.02 -6.90
CA GLY A 325 -14.50 -17.43 -6.99
C GLY A 325 -13.90 -18.03 -5.71
N GLY A 326 -13.23 -19.17 -5.88
CA GLY A 326 -12.78 -20.04 -4.80
C GLY A 326 -13.84 -21.08 -4.43
N GLN A 327 -13.59 -22.34 -4.80
CA GLN A 327 -14.44 -23.46 -4.40
C GLN A 327 -13.66 -24.33 -3.41
N CYS A 328 -14.21 -24.48 -2.20
CA CYS A 328 -13.68 -25.45 -1.26
C CYS A 328 -14.28 -26.83 -1.56
N GLY A 329 -13.44 -27.87 -1.48
CA GLY A 329 -13.86 -29.26 -1.67
C GLY A 329 -14.57 -29.88 -0.46
N PHE A 330 -15.16 -29.06 0.41
CA PHE A 330 -15.81 -29.48 1.64
C PHE A 330 -16.98 -28.53 1.98
N ASP A 331 -17.93 -29.05 2.75
CA ASP A 331 -19.15 -28.34 3.10
C ASP A 331 -18.89 -27.23 4.13
N GLU A 332 -19.64 -26.13 3.99
CA GLU A 332 -19.70 -25.00 4.92
C GLU A 332 -18.33 -24.40 5.32
N PRO A 333 -17.48 -23.99 4.35
CA PRO A 333 -16.22 -23.34 4.68
C PRO A 333 -16.45 -22.00 5.37
N ASP A 334 -15.69 -21.71 6.43
CA ASP A 334 -15.66 -20.38 7.03
C ASP A 334 -14.99 -19.32 6.12
N ALA A 335 -14.92 -18.06 6.54
CA ALA A 335 -14.33 -17.00 5.74
C ALA A 335 -12.83 -17.22 5.43
N TYR A 336 -12.06 -17.69 6.40
CA TYR A 336 -10.63 -17.97 6.28
C TYR A 336 -10.35 -19.16 5.36
N GLU A 337 -11.21 -20.18 5.42
CA GLU A 337 -11.20 -21.33 4.54
C GLU A 337 -11.54 -20.95 3.10
N ARG A 338 -12.58 -20.11 2.90
CA ARG A 338 -12.98 -19.63 1.57
C ARG A 338 -11.86 -18.86 0.87
N VAL A 339 -11.21 -17.91 1.58
CA VAL A 339 -10.11 -17.14 0.99
C VAL A 339 -8.90 -18.02 0.69
N ARG A 340 -8.60 -19.03 1.53
CA ARG A 340 -7.58 -20.04 1.22
C ARG A 340 -7.88 -20.77 -0.09
N CYS A 341 -9.09 -21.33 -0.22
CA CYS A 341 -9.48 -22.07 -1.41
C CYS A 341 -9.41 -21.20 -2.67
N ARG A 342 -9.81 -19.92 -2.57
CA ARG A 342 -9.65 -18.94 -3.65
C ARG A 342 -8.19 -18.75 -4.04
N GLY A 343 -7.33 -18.50 -3.06
CA GLY A 343 -5.89 -18.34 -3.27
C GLY A 343 -5.25 -19.57 -3.90
N ASP A 344 -5.58 -20.76 -3.40
CA ASP A 344 -5.12 -22.03 -3.95
C ASP A 344 -5.53 -22.16 -5.43
N ALA A 345 -6.80 -21.88 -5.77
CA ALA A 345 -7.32 -21.96 -7.13
C ALA A 345 -6.65 -20.95 -8.09
N LEU A 346 -6.43 -19.72 -7.63
CA LEU A 346 -5.73 -18.67 -8.37
C LEU A 346 -4.28 -19.08 -8.68
N ALA A 347 -3.54 -19.54 -7.67
CA ALA A 347 -2.17 -20.01 -7.86
C ALA A 347 -2.11 -21.28 -8.72
N ASP A 348 -3.07 -22.18 -8.61
CA ASP A 348 -3.19 -23.36 -9.48
C ASP A 348 -3.43 -22.95 -10.95
N PHE A 349 -4.26 -21.93 -11.19
CA PHE A 349 -4.43 -21.37 -12.54
C PHE A 349 -3.11 -20.81 -13.07
N ALA A 350 -2.40 -20.00 -12.28
CA ALA A 350 -1.10 -19.43 -12.64
C ALA A 350 -0.04 -20.50 -12.94
N LEU A 351 -0.01 -21.58 -12.16
CA LEU A 351 0.96 -22.66 -12.33
C LEU A 351 0.73 -23.49 -13.59
N ARG A 352 -0.51 -23.59 -14.06
CA ARG A 352 -0.87 -24.30 -15.30
C ARG A 352 -0.53 -23.53 -16.58
N GLN A 353 -0.32 -22.22 -16.50
CA GLN A 353 0.01 -21.42 -17.67
C GLN A 353 1.39 -21.80 -18.23
N PRO A 354 1.57 -21.79 -19.57
CA PRO A 354 2.86 -22.06 -20.20
C PRO A 354 3.86 -20.99 -19.79
N ALA A 355 5.07 -21.42 -19.40
CA ALA A 355 6.15 -20.52 -19.02
C ALA A 355 7.18 -20.40 -20.15
N ARG A 356 7.61 -19.17 -20.41
CA ARG A 356 8.72 -18.84 -21.32
C ARG A 356 9.93 -18.40 -20.51
N GLU A 357 11.09 -18.96 -20.81
CA GLU A 357 12.36 -18.53 -20.22
C GLU A 357 12.75 -17.12 -20.71
N LEU A 358 13.25 -16.30 -19.81
CA LEU A 358 13.73 -14.95 -20.10
C LEU A 358 15.22 -14.97 -20.39
N SER A 359 15.63 -14.20 -21.40
CA SER A 359 17.05 -13.92 -21.62
C SER A 359 17.68 -13.23 -20.40
N PRO A 360 19.00 -13.30 -20.21
CA PRO A 360 19.70 -12.40 -19.30
C PRO A 360 19.56 -10.94 -19.75
N GLY A 361 19.31 -10.04 -18.81
CA GLY A 361 19.21 -8.61 -19.07
C GLY A 361 18.27 -7.93 -18.09
N MET A 362 18.73 -6.84 -17.47
CA MET A 362 17.96 -6.04 -16.54
C MET A 362 18.13 -4.56 -16.87
N GLU A 363 17.04 -3.82 -16.88
CA GLU A 363 17.05 -2.36 -16.94
C GLU A 363 16.08 -1.83 -15.90
N LEU A 364 16.48 -0.76 -15.20
CA LEU A 364 15.63 -0.02 -14.27
C LEU A 364 15.59 1.44 -14.69
N ARG A 365 14.40 2.03 -14.65
CA ARG A 365 14.19 3.46 -14.80
C ARG A 365 13.20 3.92 -13.75
N SER A 366 13.52 5.03 -13.09
CA SER A 366 12.68 5.61 -12.05
C SER A 366 12.53 7.10 -12.27
N VAL A 367 11.34 7.62 -12.01
CA VAL A 367 10.98 9.03 -12.13
C VAL A 367 10.14 9.45 -10.94
N THR A 368 10.33 10.67 -10.47
CA THR A 368 9.53 11.23 -9.37
C THR A 368 8.44 12.13 -9.94
N ALA A 369 7.18 11.83 -9.62
CA ALA A 369 6.04 12.70 -9.91
C ALA A 369 5.67 13.54 -8.69
N THR A 370 5.28 14.79 -8.92
CA THR A 370 4.72 15.68 -7.90
C THR A 370 3.22 15.86 -8.17
N LEU A 371 2.40 15.51 -7.19
CA LEU A 371 0.95 15.42 -7.29
C LEU A 371 0.31 16.42 -6.32
N PRO A 372 -0.55 17.34 -6.77
CA PRO A 372 -1.26 18.22 -5.86
C PRO A 372 -2.29 17.42 -5.05
N VAL A 373 -2.43 17.78 -3.77
CA VAL A 373 -3.50 17.24 -2.91
C VAL A 373 -4.69 18.18 -3.01
N THR A 374 -5.68 17.84 -3.83
CA THR A 374 -6.85 18.69 -4.10
C THR A 374 -8.14 18.16 -3.50
N ASN A 375 -8.14 16.93 -2.98
CA ASN A 375 -9.32 16.34 -2.35
C ASN A 375 -9.71 17.12 -1.07
N PRO A 376 -10.96 17.64 -0.98
CA PRO A 376 -11.41 18.44 0.16
C PRO A 376 -11.31 17.73 1.51
N PHE A 377 -11.53 16.41 1.55
CA PHE A 377 -11.39 15.63 2.78
C PHE A 377 -9.94 15.63 3.27
N PHE A 378 -8.98 15.34 2.39
CA PHE A 378 -7.55 15.34 2.72
C PHE A 378 -7.11 16.73 3.20
N VAL A 379 -7.54 17.78 2.49
CA VAL A 379 -7.26 19.18 2.87
C VAL A 379 -7.87 19.53 4.24
N ALA A 380 -9.06 19.01 4.56
CA ALA A 380 -9.74 19.29 5.83
C ALA A 380 -9.14 18.54 7.03
N VAL A 381 -8.67 17.30 6.86
CA VAL A 381 -8.21 16.45 7.98
C VAL A 381 -6.70 16.50 8.22
N ALA A 382 -5.91 16.91 7.23
CA ALA A 382 -4.46 17.06 7.39
C ALA A 382 -4.05 18.10 8.46
N PRO A 383 -4.71 19.29 8.58
CA PRO A 383 -4.34 20.29 9.59
C PRO A 383 -4.61 19.87 11.03
N VAL A 384 -5.43 18.84 11.25
CA VAL A 384 -5.66 18.24 12.58
C VAL A 384 -4.75 17.04 12.84
N GLY A 385 -3.82 16.74 11.93
CA GLY A 385 -2.79 15.72 12.08
C GLY A 385 -3.23 14.31 11.69
N ALA A 386 -4.34 14.12 10.96
CA ALA A 386 -4.87 12.79 10.65
C ALA A 386 -3.85 11.87 9.91
N PHE A 387 -2.97 12.46 9.10
CA PHE A 387 -1.96 11.75 8.31
C PHE A 387 -0.58 11.65 8.98
N ASN A 388 -0.39 12.30 10.13
CA ASN A 388 0.88 12.33 10.85
C ASN A 388 1.43 10.93 11.10
N ARG A 389 2.75 10.78 10.97
CA ARG A 389 3.50 9.51 11.05
C ARG A 389 3.29 8.52 9.90
N TYR A 390 2.32 8.77 9.02
CA TYR A 390 2.04 7.92 7.86
C TYR A 390 2.42 8.61 6.55
N TYR A 391 1.99 9.86 6.37
CA TYR A 391 2.28 10.65 5.18
C TYR A 391 2.94 11.98 5.51
N ASP A 392 3.82 12.40 4.62
CA ASP A 392 4.27 13.78 4.49
C ASP A 392 3.70 14.39 3.19
N PHE A 393 2.79 15.35 3.35
CA PHE A 393 2.21 16.16 2.27
C PHE A 393 2.73 17.60 2.29
N THR A 394 3.83 17.85 3.01
CA THR A 394 4.43 19.16 3.16
C THR A 394 5.15 19.59 1.89
N PRO A 395 5.02 20.86 1.46
CA PRO A 395 5.81 21.37 0.34
C PRO A 395 7.32 21.39 0.65
N THR A 396 8.11 20.82 -0.26
CA THR A 396 9.58 20.70 -0.22
C THR A 396 10.31 22.04 0.05
N LEU A 397 9.70 23.17 -0.36
CA LEU A 397 10.28 24.52 -0.18
C LEU A 397 10.50 24.90 1.29
N VAL A 398 9.81 24.28 2.25
CA VAL A 398 9.99 24.53 3.69
C VAL A 398 11.13 23.66 4.26
N THR A 399 11.31 22.44 3.75
CA THR A 399 12.34 21.50 4.20
C THR A 399 13.73 21.78 3.61
N ASP A 400 13.81 22.54 2.52
CA ASP A 400 15.08 22.91 1.86
C ASP A 400 15.90 24.00 2.59
N ILE A 401 15.38 24.54 3.71
CA ILE A 401 16.09 25.56 4.50
C ILE A 401 17.12 24.86 5.41
N PRO A 402 18.43 25.07 5.23
CA PRO A 402 19.45 24.41 6.05
C PRO A 402 19.26 24.71 7.55
N VAL A 403 19.42 23.71 8.42
CA VAL A 403 19.18 23.74 9.88
C VAL A 403 17.70 23.77 10.30
N LEU A 404 16.81 24.40 9.52
CA LEU A 404 15.37 24.37 9.77
C LEU A 404 14.71 23.11 9.19
N GLY A 405 15.20 22.56 8.08
CA GLY A 405 14.64 21.37 7.42
C GLY A 405 14.57 20.14 8.31
N ASP A 406 15.67 19.82 9.02
CA ASP A 406 15.70 18.64 9.92
C ASP A 406 14.76 18.83 11.12
N ILE A 407 14.73 20.03 11.71
CA ILE A 407 13.88 20.37 12.86
C ILE A 407 12.40 20.44 12.46
N VAL A 408 12.10 21.02 11.29
CA VAL A 408 10.74 21.18 10.78
C VAL A 408 10.22 19.84 10.28
N GLY A 409 11.02 19.00 9.61
CA GLY A 409 10.61 17.66 9.17
C GLY A 409 10.26 16.72 10.33
N GLU A 410 11.07 16.71 11.39
CA GLU A 410 10.78 15.90 12.60
C GLU A 410 9.53 16.39 13.35
N VAL A 411 9.32 17.71 13.44
CA VAL A 411 8.17 18.28 14.17
C VAL A 411 6.89 18.24 13.33
N GLN A 412 6.97 18.44 12.02
CA GLN A 412 5.84 18.58 11.11
C GLN A 412 5.13 17.26 10.82
N THR A 413 5.84 16.13 10.85
CA THR A 413 5.22 14.81 10.79
C THR A 413 4.47 14.43 12.07
N GLU A 414 4.60 15.23 13.13
CA GLU A 414 3.97 15.08 14.45
C GLU A 414 2.95 16.18 14.78
N ILE A 415 2.81 17.24 13.96
CA ILE A 415 1.78 18.30 14.08
C ILE A 415 0.96 18.41 12.79
N GLY A 416 -0.18 19.09 12.81
CA GLY A 416 -1.04 19.22 11.62
C GLY A 416 -0.32 19.76 10.39
N GLN A 417 -0.64 19.20 9.22
CA GLN A 417 -0.02 19.54 7.93
C GLN A 417 -0.95 20.44 7.09
N ALA A 418 -0.37 21.30 6.25
CA ALA A 418 -1.08 21.96 5.15
C ALA A 418 -0.76 21.20 3.85
N PRO A 419 -1.61 20.24 3.42
CA PRO A 419 -1.26 19.34 2.32
C PRO A 419 -1.37 20.11 1.02
N THR A 420 -0.25 20.34 0.35
CA THR A 420 -0.26 21.01 -0.96
C THR A 420 0.14 20.05 -2.06
N VAL A 421 1.14 19.21 -1.81
CA VAL A 421 1.68 18.25 -2.77
C VAL A 421 2.11 16.95 -2.10
N ALA A 422 2.07 15.86 -2.86
CA ALA A 422 2.67 14.57 -2.53
C ALA A 422 3.68 14.20 -3.62
N GLN A 423 4.83 13.67 -3.23
CA GLN A 423 5.81 13.14 -4.19
C GLN A 423 5.78 11.62 -4.19
N THR A 424 5.91 11.02 -5.38
CA THR A 424 6.07 9.57 -5.50
C THR A 424 7.05 9.20 -6.57
N LEU A 425 7.88 8.21 -6.24
CA LEU A 425 8.63 7.46 -7.24
C LEU A 425 7.68 6.58 -8.04
N VAL A 426 7.93 6.47 -9.34
CA VAL A 426 7.35 5.50 -10.26
C VAL A 426 8.48 4.84 -11.00
N THR A 427 8.48 3.51 -11.07
CA THR A 427 9.58 2.71 -11.61
C THR A 427 9.09 1.75 -12.67
N ARG A 428 9.90 1.65 -13.72
CA ARG A 428 9.84 0.62 -14.75
C ARG A 428 11.03 -0.33 -14.59
N VAL A 429 10.77 -1.63 -14.61
CA VAL A 429 11.79 -2.68 -14.64
C VAL A 429 11.60 -3.51 -15.91
N THR A 430 12.63 -3.60 -16.74
CA THR A 430 12.67 -4.53 -17.89
C THR A 430 13.51 -5.74 -17.52
N LEU A 431 12.94 -6.94 -17.64
CA LEU A 431 13.66 -8.21 -17.44
C LEU A 431 13.69 -9.01 -18.75
N GLY A 432 14.87 -9.42 -19.17
CA GLY A 432 15.09 -10.24 -20.36
C GLY A 432 15.05 -9.49 -21.70
N GLY A 433 15.08 -8.16 -21.68
CA GLY A 433 15.21 -7.31 -22.87
C GLY A 433 13.99 -7.35 -23.79
N ALA A 434 14.24 -7.37 -25.11
CA ALA A 434 13.19 -7.33 -26.14
C ALA A 434 12.22 -8.51 -26.03
N GLY A 435 10.92 -8.22 -26.00
CA GLY A 435 9.88 -9.20 -25.78
C GLY A 435 9.98 -9.89 -24.40
N GLY A 436 10.66 -9.29 -23.43
CA GLY A 436 10.88 -9.83 -22.08
C GLY A 436 9.67 -9.64 -21.17
N VAL A 437 9.91 -9.09 -19.98
CA VAL A 437 8.90 -8.63 -19.03
C VAL A 437 9.09 -7.14 -18.78
N GLU A 438 7.99 -6.41 -18.75
CA GLU A 438 7.92 -5.00 -18.36
C GLU A 438 7.12 -4.91 -17.07
N ILE A 439 7.75 -4.44 -15.99
CA ILE A 439 7.09 -4.20 -14.71
C ILE A 439 6.94 -2.70 -14.54
N ALA A 440 5.74 -2.22 -14.24
CA ALA A 440 5.49 -0.81 -13.91
C ALA A 440 4.82 -0.70 -12.53
N THR A 441 5.36 0.14 -11.65
CA THR A 441 4.75 0.42 -10.35
C THR A 441 3.62 1.43 -10.49
N ILE A 442 2.62 1.32 -9.60
CA ILE A 442 1.47 2.21 -9.52
C ILE A 442 1.32 2.64 -8.06
N PRO A 443 1.44 3.94 -7.74
CA PRO A 443 1.51 4.46 -6.37
C PRO A 443 0.13 4.59 -5.69
N GLY A 444 -0.74 3.59 -5.87
CA GLY A 444 -2.11 3.58 -5.38
C GLY A 444 -2.94 2.47 -6.02
N GLU A 445 -4.25 2.63 -5.95
CA GLU A 445 -5.24 1.71 -6.52
C GLU A 445 -5.79 2.31 -7.80
N THR A 446 -5.49 1.74 -8.96
CA THR A 446 -6.00 2.25 -10.24
C THR A 446 -7.01 1.31 -10.88
N THR A 447 -7.83 1.84 -11.79
CA THR A 447 -8.81 1.07 -12.57
C THR A 447 -8.15 0.39 -13.76
N ASN A 448 -8.81 -0.63 -14.32
CA ASN A 448 -8.27 -1.39 -15.43
C ASN A 448 -7.96 -0.49 -16.64
N THR A 449 -8.78 0.52 -16.93
CA THR A 449 -8.56 1.46 -18.05
C THR A 449 -7.23 2.22 -17.96
N PHE A 450 -6.85 2.68 -16.76
CA PHE A 450 -5.53 3.29 -16.55
C PHE A 450 -4.42 2.23 -16.62
N GLY A 451 -4.69 1.01 -16.16
CA GLY A 451 -3.82 -0.15 -16.40
C GLY A 451 -3.58 -0.43 -17.89
N GLU A 452 -4.63 -0.38 -18.72
CA GLU A 452 -4.55 -0.54 -20.17
C GLU A 452 -3.72 0.57 -20.83
N PHE A 453 -3.83 1.81 -20.34
CA PHE A 453 -2.97 2.90 -20.78
C PHE A 453 -1.47 2.56 -20.56
N ILE A 454 -1.09 2.12 -19.36
CA ILE A 454 0.30 1.74 -19.06
C ILE A 454 0.73 0.54 -19.92
N ARG A 455 -0.15 -0.46 -20.09
CA ARG A 455 0.12 -1.62 -20.96
C ARG A 455 0.31 -1.21 -22.42
N GLY A 456 -0.44 -0.22 -22.91
CA GLY A 456 -0.29 0.34 -24.25
C GLY A 456 1.08 0.98 -24.45
N LEU A 457 1.56 1.76 -23.47
CA LEU A 457 2.92 2.32 -23.50
C LEU A 457 3.99 1.23 -23.50
N ALA A 458 3.84 0.22 -22.64
CA ALA A 458 4.77 -0.90 -22.59
C ALA A 458 4.79 -1.71 -23.90
N ALA A 459 3.63 -1.94 -24.52
CA ALA A 459 3.52 -2.63 -25.80
C ALA A 459 4.16 -1.84 -26.96
N ALA A 460 4.09 -0.51 -26.93
CA ALA A 460 4.75 0.35 -27.91
C ALA A 460 6.28 0.36 -27.71
N ALA A 461 6.74 0.45 -26.47
CA ALA A 461 8.17 0.53 -26.14
C ALA A 461 8.91 -0.82 -26.23
N ASN A 462 8.24 -1.92 -25.88
CA ASN A 462 8.79 -3.27 -25.90
C ASN A 462 7.73 -4.28 -26.40
N PRO A 463 7.57 -4.40 -27.73
CA PRO A 463 6.61 -5.33 -28.33
C PRO A 463 6.77 -6.76 -27.83
N ASP A 464 5.64 -7.47 -27.68
CA ASP A 464 5.55 -8.85 -27.19
C ASP A 464 5.99 -9.08 -25.72
N ALA A 465 6.36 -8.02 -24.99
CA ALA A 465 6.68 -8.15 -23.58
C ALA A 465 5.44 -8.50 -22.74
N THR A 466 5.64 -9.34 -21.73
CA THR A 466 4.60 -9.56 -20.72
C THR A 466 4.63 -8.40 -19.72
N VAL A 467 3.50 -7.72 -19.55
CA VAL A 467 3.42 -6.56 -18.66
C VAL A 467 2.87 -6.98 -17.29
N MET A 468 3.60 -6.64 -16.23
CA MET A 468 3.13 -6.76 -14.84
C MET A 468 2.93 -5.37 -14.25
N LEU A 469 1.75 -5.11 -13.72
CA LEU A 469 1.42 -3.84 -13.08
C LEU A 469 1.43 -4.04 -11.57
N PHE A 470 2.22 -3.26 -10.84
CA PHE A 470 2.38 -3.37 -9.40
C PHE A 470 1.66 -2.21 -8.70
N GLY A 471 0.37 -2.40 -8.43
CA GLY A 471 -0.47 -1.57 -7.58
C GLY A 471 0.07 -1.45 -6.15
N LEU A 472 -0.29 -0.35 -5.49
CA LEU A 472 0.12 -0.02 -4.12
C LEU A 472 1.63 -0.18 -3.91
N THR A 473 2.41 0.19 -4.92
CA THR A 473 3.86 0.04 -4.90
C THR A 473 4.50 1.41 -4.97
N GLN A 474 5.49 1.60 -4.11
CA GLN A 474 6.19 2.86 -3.85
C GLN A 474 5.40 3.92 -3.08
N ASN A 475 4.08 3.94 -3.24
CA ASN A 475 3.14 4.68 -2.39
C ASN A 475 1.77 4.01 -2.43
N SER A 476 0.92 4.39 -1.47
CA SER A 476 -0.50 4.05 -1.45
C SER A 476 -1.30 5.34 -1.24
N PHE A 477 -1.51 6.10 -2.31
CA PHE A 477 -2.23 7.38 -2.27
C PHE A 477 -3.74 7.26 -2.44
N GLY A 478 -4.29 6.09 -2.07
CA GLY A 478 -5.68 5.76 -2.33
C GLY A 478 -5.93 5.51 -3.82
N TYR A 479 -7.12 5.87 -4.28
CA TYR A 479 -7.57 5.62 -5.64
C TYR A 479 -6.94 6.59 -6.64
N ILE A 480 -6.53 6.05 -7.79
CA ILE A 480 -6.04 6.74 -8.97
C ILE A 480 -7.04 6.45 -10.08
N LEU A 481 -8.05 7.32 -10.18
CA LEU A 481 -9.06 7.22 -11.22
C LEU A 481 -8.63 8.10 -12.40
N PRO A 482 -8.69 7.57 -13.63
CA PRO A 482 -8.52 8.39 -14.81
C PRO A 482 -9.65 9.41 -14.90
N GLU A 483 -9.35 10.53 -15.52
CA GLU A 483 -10.21 11.72 -15.61
C GLU A 483 -11.55 11.39 -16.26
N GLU A 484 -11.55 10.46 -17.22
CA GLU A 484 -12.74 10.01 -17.91
C GLU A 484 -13.70 9.20 -17.02
N GLU A 485 -13.23 8.77 -15.84
CA GLU A 485 -13.98 7.99 -14.85
C GLU A 485 -14.16 8.69 -13.50
N PHE A 486 -13.46 9.80 -13.29
CA PHE A 486 -13.54 10.57 -12.04
C PHE A 486 -14.83 11.37 -12.06
N SER A 487 -15.69 11.20 -11.06
CA SER A 487 -16.90 12.02 -10.93
C SER A 487 -17.16 12.41 -9.49
N TYR A 488 -17.17 13.73 -9.22
CA TYR A 488 -17.64 14.24 -7.95
C TYR A 488 -19.16 14.16 -7.77
N VAL A 489 -19.88 13.70 -8.80
CA VAL A 489 -21.33 13.63 -8.84
C VAL A 489 -21.76 12.20 -9.23
N ASP A 490 -22.24 11.46 -8.24
CA ASP A 490 -22.68 10.10 -8.38
C ASP A 490 -23.95 10.07 -9.25
N ALA A 491 -23.74 9.75 -10.52
CA ALA A 491 -24.79 9.65 -11.52
C ALA A 491 -25.78 8.49 -11.22
N SER A 492 -25.50 7.63 -10.25
CA SER A 492 -26.41 6.55 -9.82
C SER A 492 -27.56 7.06 -8.93
N GLY A 493 -27.42 8.25 -8.32
CA GLY A 493 -28.40 8.80 -7.40
C GLY A 493 -28.35 8.22 -5.99
N ASP A 494 -27.32 7.45 -5.64
CA ASP A 494 -27.07 7.02 -4.27
C ASP A 494 -26.57 8.20 -3.41
N THR A 495 -26.86 8.17 -2.11
CA THR A 495 -26.67 9.33 -1.20
C THR A 495 -25.21 9.68 -0.87
N GLY A 496 -24.24 9.13 -1.61
CA GLY A 496 -22.80 9.28 -1.36
C GLY A 496 -22.32 8.61 -0.07
N PHE A 497 -21.00 8.52 0.12
CA PHE A 497 -20.38 7.90 1.29
C PHE A 497 -20.38 8.83 2.53
N LEU A 498 -20.01 10.10 2.35
CA LEU A 498 -19.96 11.12 3.41
C LEU A 498 -20.27 12.55 2.90
N ILE A 499 -19.94 12.85 1.65
CA ILE A 499 -20.36 14.06 0.91
C ILE A 499 -21.40 13.62 -0.12
N PRO A 500 -22.56 14.29 -0.21
CA PRO A 500 -23.58 13.98 -1.22
C PRO A 500 -22.94 13.89 -2.61
N PHE A 501 -23.27 12.83 -3.35
CA PHE A 501 -22.82 12.61 -4.73
C PHE A 501 -21.34 12.26 -4.94
N THR A 502 -20.52 11.95 -3.93
CA THR A 502 -19.18 11.38 -4.20
C THR A 502 -19.15 9.87 -3.95
N GLY A 503 -18.65 9.12 -4.95
CA GLY A 503 -18.33 7.70 -4.79
C GLY A 503 -17.19 7.49 -3.79
N TYR A 504 -17.07 6.29 -3.23
CA TYR A 504 -16.07 5.97 -2.21
C TYR A 504 -14.64 6.15 -2.76
N GLU A 505 -14.42 5.70 -3.99
CA GLU A 505 -13.11 5.77 -4.65
C GLU A 505 -12.67 7.22 -4.89
N GLU A 506 -13.58 8.08 -5.34
CA GLU A 506 -13.32 9.51 -5.52
C GLU A 506 -13.04 10.19 -4.18
N PHE A 507 -13.74 9.78 -3.12
CA PHE A 507 -13.54 10.30 -1.76
C PHE A 507 -12.16 9.93 -1.18
N VAL A 508 -11.66 8.71 -1.43
CA VAL A 508 -10.35 8.23 -0.96
C VAL A 508 -9.30 8.34 -2.08
N SER A 509 -9.22 9.51 -2.74
CA SER A 509 -8.22 9.84 -3.75
C SER A 509 -7.50 11.16 -3.41
N LEU A 510 -6.29 11.39 -3.93
CA LEU A 510 -5.66 12.72 -3.79
C LEU A 510 -6.40 13.81 -4.59
N GLY A 511 -7.11 13.41 -5.64
CA GLY A 511 -7.93 14.27 -6.48
C GLY A 511 -7.85 13.89 -7.97
N PRO A 512 -8.63 14.58 -8.82
CA PRO A 512 -8.77 14.27 -10.25
C PRO A 512 -7.51 14.54 -11.06
N LEU A 513 -6.58 15.35 -10.52
CA LEU A 513 -5.32 15.65 -11.19
C LEU A 513 -4.27 14.54 -11.08
N THR A 514 -4.50 13.52 -10.25
CA THR A 514 -3.51 12.46 -9.98
C THR A 514 -3.18 11.63 -11.22
N ALA A 515 -4.18 11.04 -11.88
CA ALA A 515 -3.97 10.27 -13.10
C ALA A 515 -3.32 11.09 -14.24
N PRO A 516 -3.78 12.30 -14.60
CA PRO A 516 -3.16 13.08 -15.67
C PRO A 516 -1.70 13.42 -15.40
N LEU A 517 -1.38 13.80 -14.16
CA LEU A 517 -0.02 14.17 -13.79
C LEU A 517 0.89 12.95 -13.75
N LEU A 518 0.40 11.77 -13.36
CA LEU A 518 1.14 10.53 -13.50
C LEU A 518 1.38 10.15 -14.96
N ARG A 519 0.39 10.33 -15.86
CA ARG A 519 0.58 10.13 -17.31
C ARG A 519 1.75 10.99 -17.80
N LEU A 520 1.72 12.30 -17.52
CA LEU A 520 2.65 13.30 -18.04
C LEU A 520 4.05 13.26 -17.40
N GLN A 521 4.12 13.20 -16.06
CA GLN A 521 5.38 13.32 -15.32
C GLN A 521 6.08 11.97 -15.15
N ALA A 522 5.34 10.86 -15.19
CA ALA A 522 5.89 9.54 -14.89
C ALA A 522 5.87 8.58 -16.07
N TYR A 523 4.69 8.12 -16.50
CA TYR A 523 4.61 6.99 -17.42
C TYR A 523 5.09 7.32 -18.83
N LEU A 524 4.76 8.48 -19.38
CA LEU A 524 5.26 8.87 -20.70
C LEU A 524 6.79 8.94 -20.74
N PRO A 525 7.48 9.63 -19.80
CA PRO A 525 8.94 9.58 -19.71
C PRO A 525 9.54 8.18 -19.50
N LEU A 526 8.93 7.33 -18.66
CA LEU A 526 9.44 5.98 -18.39
C LEU A 526 9.45 5.08 -19.64
N PHE A 527 8.54 5.32 -20.58
CA PHE A 527 8.40 4.57 -21.82
C PHE A 527 8.91 5.32 -23.07
N ASP A 528 9.61 6.45 -22.90
CA ASP A 528 10.08 7.32 -23.99
C ASP A 528 8.95 7.69 -24.98
N ALA A 529 7.73 7.87 -24.47
CA ALA A 529 6.54 8.14 -25.28
C ALA A 529 6.30 9.64 -25.43
N GLU A 530 6.11 10.09 -26.68
CA GLU A 530 5.84 11.50 -26.99
C GLU A 530 4.44 11.91 -26.49
N PRO A 531 4.30 12.98 -25.68
CA PRO A 531 3.02 13.37 -25.08
C PRO A 531 1.90 13.61 -26.11
N LEU A 532 2.23 14.15 -27.28
CA LEU A 532 1.23 14.46 -28.31
C LEU A 532 0.56 13.23 -28.93
N ASP A 533 1.09 12.03 -28.73
CA ASP A 533 0.48 10.79 -29.24
C ASP A 533 -0.52 10.18 -28.24
N TYR A 534 -0.43 10.56 -26.97
CA TYR A 534 -1.13 9.88 -25.87
C TYR A 534 -1.90 10.80 -24.91
N VAL A 535 -1.74 12.12 -25.02
CA VAL A 535 -2.49 13.09 -24.20
C VAL A 535 -3.92 13.22 -24.77
N PRO A 536 -4.98 12.98 -23.98
CA PRO A 536 -6.37 13.21 -24.38
C PRO A 536 -6.65 14.64 -24.86
N VAL A 537 -7.65 14.82 -25.72
CA VAL A 537 -7.99 16.10 -26.36
C VAL A 537 -8.16 17.21 -25.33
N TYR A 538 -8.81 16.93 -24.19
CA TYR A 538 -9.11 17.91 -23.17
C TYR A 538 -7.87 18.46 -22.42
N LEU A 539 -6.80 17.67 -22.27
CA LEU A 539 -5.51 18.14 -21.73
C LEU A 539 -4.72 18.92 -22.78
N ARG A 540 -4.85 18.58 -24.08
CA ARG A 540 -4.25 19.38 -25.17
C ARG A 540 -4.90 20.76 -25.24
N SER A 541 -6.22 20.83 -25.04
CA SER A 541 -6.98 22.10 -25.01
C SER A 541 -6.45 23.07 -23.95
N CYS A 542 -5.93 22.56 -22.82
CA CYS A 542 -5.33 23.40 -21.77
C CYS A 542 -3.99 24.03 -22.17
N VAL A 543 -3.28 23.48 -23.17
CA VAL A 543 -2.01 24.04 -23.68
C VAL A 543 -2.28 25.30 -24.50
N ASP A 544 -3.40 25.33 -25.23
CA ASP A 544 -3.80 26.47 -26.06
C ASP A 544 -4.52 27.56 -25.25
N SER A 545 -5.34 27.17 -24.26
CA SER A 545 -5.95 28.09 -23.28
C SER A 545 -6.49 27.35 -22.06
N THR A 546 -6.14 27.81 -20.86
CA THR A 546 -6.73 27.31 -19.59
C THR A 546 -8.22 27.66 -19.42
N ALA A 547 -8.77 28.54 -20.26
CA ALA A 547 -10.16 28.98 -20.24
C ALA A 547 -11.02 28.34 -21.34
N SER A 548 -10.47 27.39 -22.12
CA SER A 548 -11.25 26.62 -23.08
C SER A 548 -12.26 25.73 -22.36
N ASP A 549 -13.50 25.65 -22.85
CA ASP A 549 -14.54 24.76 -22.30
C ASP A 549 -14.12 23.29 -22.30
N ASP A 550 -13.20 22.92 -23.19
CA ASP A 550 -12.63 21.58 -23.32
C ASP A 550 -11.36 21.40 -22.46
N CYS A 551 -10.92 22.39 -21.68
CA CYS A 551 -9.75 22.24 -20.81
C CYS A 551 -10.13 21.57 -19.48
N LEU A 552 -9.39 20.53 -19.08
CA LEU A 552 -9.54 19.85 -17.78
C LEU A 552 -9.63 20.82 -16.59
N ILE A 553 -8.80 21.87 -16.56
CA ILE A 553 -8.80 22.82 -15.44
C ILE A 553 -10.13 23.59 -15.37
N ALA A 554 -10.71 23.96 -16.52
CA ALA A 554 -12.00 24.63 -16.58
C ALA A 554 -13.16 23.67 -16.26
N GLU A 555 -13.07 22.41 -16.66
CA GLU A 555 -14.03 21.37 -16.30
C GLU A 555 -14.03 21.09 -14.78
N LEU A 556 -12.84 20.89 -14.20
CA LEU A 556 -12.68 20.70 -12.75
C LEU A 556 -13.12 21.89 -11.91
N ALA A 557 -12.92 23.12 -12.38
CA ALA A 557 -13.42 24.31 -11.70
C ALA A 557 -14.95 24.32 -11.64
N ARG A 558 -15.63 23.99 -12.75
CA ARG A 558 -17.11 23.90 -12.80
C ARG A 558 -17.65 22.77 -11.93
N ASP A 559 -16.99 21.62 -11.93
CA ASP A 559 -17.40 20.49 -11.09
C ASP A 559 -17.21 20.81 -9.60
N LEU A 560 -16.14 21.53 -9.24
CA LEU A 560 -15.91 22.00 -7.87
C LEU A 560 -16.98 23.02 -7.44
N GLU A 561 -17.34 23.96 -8.30
CA GLU A 561 -18.44 24.91 -8.08
C GLU A 561 -19.76 24.16 -7.84
N TYR A 562 -20.09 23.17 -8.68
CA TYR A 562 -21.30 22.36 -8.53
C TYR A 562 -21.35 21.59 -7.19
N VAL A 563 -20.22 21.03 -6.74
CA VAL A 563 -20.12 20.31 -5.46
C VAL A 563 -20.25 21.27 -4.27
N GLN A 564 -19.64 22.45 -4.38
CA GLN A 564 -19.71 23.49 -3.35
C GLN A 564 -21.14 24.03 -3.20
N ASP A 565 -21.83 24.28 -4.31
CA ASP A 565 -23.26 24.61 -4.33
C ASP A 565 -24.10 23.53 -3.64
N ALA A 566 -23.89 22.26 -4.00
CA ALA A 566 -24.61 21.14 -3.40
C ALA A 566 -24.33 20.97 -1.89
N LEU A 567 -23.11 21.25 -1.43
CA LEU A 567 -22.73 21.22 -0.02
C LEU A 567 -23.38 22.36 0.77
N SER A 568 -23.38 23.57 0.21
CA SER A 568 -24.07 24.74 0.78
C SER A 568 -25.57 24.46 0.95
N ASP A 569 -26.23 23.98 -0.11
CA ASP A 569 -27.65 23.65 -0.13
C ASP A 569 -28.03 22.58 0.90
N ASN A 570 -27.22 21.51 1.00
CA ASN A 570 -27.47 20.44 1.97
C ASN A 570 -27.21 20.88 3.42
N CYS A 571 -26.21 21.73 3.65
CA CYS A 571 -25.96 22.32 4.97
C CYS A 571 -27.19 23.13 5.44
N LEU A 572 -27.77 23.93 4.53
CA LEU A 572 -28.99 24.69 4.80
C LEU A 572 -30.20 23.75 5.03
N ALA A 573 -30.36 22.73 4.20
CA ALA A 573 -31.44 21.75 4.32
C ALA A 573 -31.36 20.92 5.62
N ALA A 574 -30.16 20.66 6.13
CA ALA A 574 -29.91 19.97 7.40
C ALA A 574 -30.06 20.88 8.64
N GLY A 575 -30.40 22.16 8.45
CA GLY A 575 -30.61 23.12 9.54
C GLY A 575 -29.32 23.73 10.09
N GLY A 576 -28.23 23.71 9.31
CA GLY A 576 -26.98 24.37 9.65
C GLY A 576 -27.13 25.90 9.75
N PRO A 577 -26.25 26.59 10.50
CA PRO A 577 -26.28 28.05 10.59
C PRO A 577 -26.02 28.68 9.21
N GLU A 578 -26.89 29.57 8.78
CA GLU A 578 -26.83 30.22 7.45
C GLU A 578 -25.45 30.84 7.18
N ALA A 579 -24.88 31.56 8.16
CA ALA A 579 -23.54 32.17 8.07
C ALA A 579 -22.38 31.17 7.94
N PHE A 580 -22.59 29.90 8.27
CA PHE A 580 -21.62 28.82 8.10
C PHE A 580 -21.84 28.09 6.77
N CYS A 581 -23.10 27.80 6.43
CA CYS A 581 -23.43 27.12 5.19
C CYS A 581 -23.09 27.96 3.96
N THR A 582 -23.29 29.28 4.01
CA THR A 582 -22.91 30.18 2.91
C THR A 582 -21.40 30.28 2.72
N LEU A 583 -20.55 29.91 3.69
CA LEU A 583 -19.09 29.86 3.46
C LEU A 583 -18.66 28.71 2.53
N LEU A 584 -19.57 27.77 2.27
CA LEU A 584 -19.36 26.64 1.36
C LEU A 584 -19.84 26.96 -0.07
N ASP A 585 -20.48 28.11 -0.28
CA ASP A 585 -21.02 28.58 -1.57
C ASP A 585 -19.89 29.21 -2.42
N PRO A 586 -19.66 28.72 -3.66
CA PRO A 586 -18.63 29.26 -4.56
C PRO A 586 -18.86 30.72 -4.96
N GLN A 587 -20.10 31.23 -4.86
CA GLN A 587 -20.46 32.62 -5.13
C GLN A 587 -20.17 33.55 -3.95
N THR A 588 -19.62 33.03 -2.86
CA THR A 588 -19.15 33.87 -1.74
C THR A 588 -18.01 34.76 -2.23
N PRO A 589 -18.08 36.10 -2.03
CA PRO A 589 -17.10 37.05 -2.54
C PRO A 589 -15.78 36.95 -1.75
N LEU A 590 -14.99 35.91 -2.05
CA LEU A 590 -13.74 35.59 -1.37
C LEU A 590 -12.51 36.16 -2.08
N ALA A 591 -12.67 36.66 -3.30
CA ALA A 591 -11.60 37.29 -4.08
C ALA A 591 -10.94 38.46 -3.31
N ASP A 592 -11.75 39.35 -2.73
CA ASP A 592 -11.25 40.47 -1.93
C ASP A 592 -10.55 40.01 -0.64
N LEU A 593 -11.07 38.94 -0.02
CA LEU A 593 -10.49 38.36 1.18
C LEU A 593 -9.12 37.73 0.88
N CYS A 594 -9.02 36.98 -0.24
CA CYS A 594 -7.79 36.37 -0.75
C CYS A 594 -6.72 37.43 -1.09
N LEU A 595 -7.11 38.49 -1.81
CA LEU A 595 -6.24 39.61 -2.15
C LEU A 595 -5.75 40.35 -0.90
N SER A 596 -6.62 40.51 0.10
CA SER A 596 -6.28 41.18 1.36
C SER A 596 -5.37 40.33 2.28
N ALA A 597 -5.49 39.00 2.21
CA ALA A 597 -4.69 38.07 3.01
C ALA A 597 -3.29 37.85 2.42
N GLY A 598 -3.09 38.12 1.12
CA GLY A 598 -1.78 38.03 0.45
C GLY A 598 -1.21 36.61 0.38
N LEU A 599 -2.06 35.59 0.52
CA LEU A 599 -1.66 34.18 0.61
C LEU A 599 -1.47 33.50 -0.75
N LEU A 600 -2.03 34.07 -1.82
CA LEU A 600 -1.96 33.57 -3.19
C LEU A 600 -1.66 34.70 -4.19
N PRO A 601 -1.05 34.40 -5.36
CA PRO A 601 -0.87 35.39 -6.44
C PRO A 601 -2.19 35.99 -6.90
N ALA A 602 -2.20 37.27 -7.29
CA ALA A 602 -3.42 38.01 -7.68
C ALA A 602 -4.21 37.34 -8.81
N GLU A 603 -3.51 36.60 -9.68
CA GLU A 603 -4.04 35.82 -10.80
C GLU A 603 -4.94 34.68 -10.32
N PHE A 604 -4.61 34.08 -9.17
CA PHE A 604 -5.38 32.99 -8.53
C PHE A 604 -6.53 33.52 -7.68
N CYS A 605 -6.37 34.66 -7.01
CA CYS A 605 -7.47 35.26 -6.25
C CYS A 605 -8.62 35.75 -7.16
N GLY A 606 -8.33 36.04 -8.44
CA GLY A 606 -9.35 36.37 -9.45
C GLY A 606 -10.14 35.19 -10.00
N LEU A 607 -9.82 33.96 -9.57
CA LEU A 607 -10.57 32.74 -9.89
C LEU A 607 -11.56 32.35 -8.78
N LEU A 608 -11.58 33.08 -7.66
CA LEU A 608 -12.55 32.90 -6.58
C LEU A 608 -13.77 33.77 -6.86
N GLY A 609 -14.95 33.31 -6.42
CA GLY A 609 -16.21 34.03 -6.61
C GLY A 609 -16.09 35.52 -6.25
N ASP A 610 -16.53 36.36 -7.18
CA ASP A 610 -16.68 37.81 -7.07
C ASP A 610 -18.13 38.22 -6.75
N GLY A 611 -19.02 37.23 -6.58
CA GLY A 611 -20.39 37.38 -6.12
C GLY A 611 -21.36 37.95 -7.17
N ALA A 612 -21.21 37.56 -8.44
CA ALA A 612 -21.99 38.07 -9.57
C ALA A 612 -22.82 37.00 -10.29
#